data_AF-A0A3M7MBT6-F1
#
_entry.id   AF-A0A3M7MBT6-F1
#
_cell.length_a   1.000
_cell.length_b   1.000
_cell.length_c   1.000
_cell.angle_alpha   90.00
_cell.angle_beta   90.00
_cell.angle_gamma   90.00
#
_symmetry.space_group_name_H-M   'P 1'
#
loop_
_entity.id
_entity.type
_entity.pdbx_description
1 polymer ?
#
loop_
_entity_poly.entity_id
_entity_poly.type
_entity_poly.pdbx_seq_one_letter_code
_entity_poly.pdbx_strand_id
1 'polypeptide(L)'
;MSYIIESNPRRGTLRSSDEEMNRSRTPRVPPACKVCRQHMQRYDGSFPCKTCTERGKACYYERIPFTDRERGIREITRTTETRFRELRALSIHLKEPSTSPRERVSPGPLQRGSLDITPENRKELFSFQKLQELCDSYMENVHIMHPIFDRPRKMFEDFITEYSNDAWVRMDSITPCTRNAIVLLFFALGSSKFISEGLYRCSGTPGMAYYSLARSILARKCQDHSTSLAQAMTLAALYTNQIGMLPESWVDVSHAYRMYTNLGEDPSQNMPISEEAKRGFWICQELAQSASSSSSGGTNASLNFVSAGFVPISRSNMLPTESPGECPVMVYETRVLLRTLLDSIRKLTPTQLFQTTRITQEDLQYLTNAATTQTRLLENWRSVLPSRLTWEDGEPPSTDPLIASLRAEYYNGLTKLLRPYLGIVRNCDTTALDKLSVCQQGFIKVVLTWVQSALSNLIVYDRIGADPNSEYEAYRSTSKIPVMLASPINTLHAEFETVLILQAIHSSAIYMLLAELTPLSETVLDTLYFRTVERLGGFRPSSQLFDRDLEILRRLRTQEDKVAFLDLGGVLAGMGIP
;
A
#
# COMPACT_ATOMS: atom_id res chain seq x y z
N MET A 1 -64.17 39.52 36.63
CA MET A 1 -63.06 38.71 37.19
C MET A 1 -61.81 39.07 36.43
N SER A 2 -60.94 39.86 37.04
CA SER A 2 -59.64 40.26 36.50
C SER A 2 -58.66 40.24 37.67
N TYR A 3 -57.43 39.74 37.47
CA TYR A 3 -56.20 40.50 37.71
C TYR A 3 -54.94 39.67 37.36
N ILE A 4 -53.91 40.38 36.92
CA ILE A 4 -52.58 39.90 36.51
C ILE A 4 -51.56 40.46 37.52
N ILE A 5 -50.60 39.64 37.98
CA ILE A 5 -49.25 40.01 38.50
C ILE A 5 -48.37 38.75 38.26
N GLU A 6 -47.36 38.70 37.38
CA GLU A 6 -45.95 39.16 37.51
C GLU A 6 -45.16 38.56 38.71
N SER A 7 -43.83 38.30 38.69
CA SER A 7 -42.84 38.14 37.60
C SER A 7 -41.52 37.47 38.10
N ASN A 8 -40.81 36.78 37.19
CA ASN A 8 -39.38 36.40 37.15
C ASN A 8 -38.70 35.45 38.20
N PRO A 9 -37.67 34.64 37.79
CA PRO A 9 -37.09 33.55 38.59
C PRO A 9 -35.67 33.82 39.16
N ARG A 10 -35.24 33.05 40.18
CA ARG A 10 -33.82 32.89 40.54
C ARG A 10 -33.41 31.46 40.97
N ARG A 11 -32.62 30.83 40.08
CA ARG A 11 -31.50 29.88 40.30
C ARG A 11 -31.51 28.98 41.56
N GLY A 12 -31.79 27.69 41.34
CA GLY A 12 -31.21 26.57 42.10
C GLY A 12 -30.52 25.61 41.13
N THR A 13 -29.29 25.18 41.44
CA THR A 13 -28.42 24.39 40.56
C THR A 13 -28.73 22.89 40.57
N LEU A 14 -28.79 22.25 39.40
CA LEU A 14 -28.42 20.84 39.24
C LEU A 14 -27.55 20.65 37.98
N ARG A 15 -26.60 19.72 38.06
CA ARG A 15 -25.65 19.38 36.99
C ARG A 15 -26.34 18.54 35.90
N SER A 16 -26.05 18.82 34.64
CA SER A 16 -26.20 17.87 33.52
C SER A 16 -24.80 17.62 32.95
N SER A 17 -24.40 16.35 32.84
CA SER A 17 -23.05 15.96 32.45
C SER A 17 -22.99 15.32 31.05
N ASP A 18 -24.14 15.29 30.35
CA ASP A 18 -24.39 14.30 29.29
C ASP A 18 -24.67 14.91 27.90
N GLU A 19 -24.70 16.25 27.79
CA GLU A 19 -24.92 16.94 26.49
C GLU A 19 -23.62 17.27 25.72
N GLU A 20 -22.44 17.10 26.31
CA GLU A 20 -21.18 17.52 25.67
C GLU A 20 -20.58 16.48 24.71
N MET A 21 -21.09 15.24 24.70
CA MET A 21 -20.47 14.12 23.97
C MET A 21 -20.90 14.00 22.50
N ASN A 22 -21.93 14.75 22.04
CA ASN A 22 -22.48 14.61 20.68
C ASN A 22 -22.33 15.85 19.77
N ARG A 23 -21.26 16.64 19.97
CA ARG A 23 -20.86 17.64 18.97
C ARG A 23 -19.94 17.01 17.92
N SER A 24 -20.38 17.03 16.67
CA SER A 24 -19.52 16.72 15.53
C SER A 24 -18.24 17.56 15.63
N ARG A 25 -17.09 16.90 15.75
CA ARG A 25 -15.81 17.60 15.83
C ARG A 25 -15.57 18.27 14.48
N THR A 26 -15.75 19.58 14.44
CA THR A 26 -15.31 20.41 13.32
C THR A 26 -13.82 20.10 13.06
N PRO A 27 -13.40 20.00 11.79
CA PRO A 27 -12.00 19.74 11.48
C PRO A 27 -11.14 20.79 12.18
N ARG A 28 -10.17 20.34 12.99
CA ARG A 28 -9.27 21.24 13.72
C ARG A 28 -8.56 22.13 12.71
N VAL A 29 -8.93 23.41 12.69
CA VAL A 29 -8.26 24.43 11.88
C VAL A 29 -6.76 24.35 12.17
N PRO A 30 -5.89 24.17 11.16
CA PRO A 30 -4.45 24.12 11.40
C PRO A 30 -3.98 25.42 12.08
N PRO A 31 -3.03 25.33 13.03
CA PRO A 31 -2.60 26.49 13.79
C PRO A 31 -2.05 27.58 12.86
N ALA A 32 -2.49 28.82 13.05
CA ALA A 32 -2.03 29.95 12.24
C ALA A 32 -0.52 30.21 12.42
N CYS A 33 0.13 30.66 11.35
CA CYS A 33 1.55 31.02 11.37
C CYS A 33 1.85 32.12 12.41
N LYS A 34 3.10 32.22 12.88
CA LYS A 34 3.50 33.18 13.93
C LYS A 34 3.12 34.62 13.55
N VAL A 35 3.28 35.01 12.27
CA VAL A 35 2.93 36.35 11.78
C VAL A 35 1.43 36.64 11.87
N CYS A 36 0.57 35.73 11.40
CA CYS A 36 -0.89 35.90 11.52
C CYS A 36 -1.36 35.80 12.97
N ARG A 37 -0.73 34.96 13.80
CA ARG A 37 -1.05 34.81 15.22
C ARG A 37 -0.66 36.05 16.03
N GLN A 38 0.52 36.63 15.78
CA GLN A 38 0.99 37.87 16.42
C GLN A 38 0.14 39.09 16.01
N HIS A 39 -0.27 39.17 14.75
CA HIS A 39 -1.08 40.28 14.25
C HIS A 39 -2.60 40.02 14.29
N MET A 40 -3.06 38.92 14.91
CA MET A 40 -4.47 38.50 14.98
C MET A 40 -5.21 38.55 13.63
N GLN A 41 -4.57 38.08 12.57
CA GLN A 41 -5.12 38.10 11.21
C GLN A 41 -5.81 36.78 10.85
N ARG A 42 -6.69 36.82 9.85
CA ARG A 42 -7.19 35.61 9.20
C ARG A 42 -6.03 34.82 8.61
N TYR A 43 -6.13 33.50 8.73
CA TYR A 43 -5.18 32.54 8.18
C TYR A 43 -5.94 31.55 7.32
N ASP A 44 -5.46 31.35 6.09
CA ASP A 44 -6.14 30.63 5.02
C ASP A 44 -5.66 29.19 4.85
N GLY A 45 -4.73 28.72 5.69
CA GLY A 45 -4.19 27.36 5.63
C GLY A 45 -3.04 27.16 4.65
N SER A 46 -2.71 28.16 3.82
CA SER A 46 -1.66 28.09 2.79
C SER A 46 -0.28 28.49 3.33
N PHE A 47 0.77 28.08 2.60
CA PHE A 47 2.15 28.47 2.88
C PHE A 47 2.88 28.88 1.59
N PRO A 48 3.46 30.09 1.50
CA PRO A 48 3.25 31.23 2.41
C PRO A 48 1.77 31.67 2.43
N CYS A 49 1.28 32.06 3.61
CA CYS A 49 -0.14 32.40 3.77
C CYS A 49 -0.52 33.63 2.93
N LYS A 50 -1.74 33.74 2.40
CA LYS A 50 -2.12 34.90 1.55
C LYS A 50 -1.84 36.25 2.22
N THR A 51 -2.23 36.38 3.49
CA THR A 51 -2.01 37.59 4.30
C THR A 51 -0.52 37.86 4.61
N CYS A 52 0.34 36.85 4.51
CA CYS A 52 1.78 36.96 4.66
C CYS A 52 2.40 37.50 3.35
N THR A 53 2.00 36.92 2.23
CA THR A 53 2.40 37.26 0.86
C THR A 53 1.97 38.68 0.49
N GLU A 54 0.70 39.03 0.71
CA GLU A 54 0.14 40.38 0.50
C GLU A 54 0.85 41.47 1.30
N ARG A 55 1.50 41.11 2.42
CA ARG A 55 2.23 42.04 3.30
C ARG A 55 3.75 41.97 3.15
N GLY A 56 4.28 41.18 2.21
CA GLY A 56 5.72 40.97 2.04
C GLY A 56 6.43 40.45 3.29
N LYS A 57 5.72 39.74 4.19
CA LYS A 57 6.30 39.22 5.44
C LYS A 57 6.62 37.73 5.32
N ALA A 58 7.82 37.36 5.77
CA ALA A 58 8.24 35.96 5.87
C ALA A 58 7.26 35.16 6.74
N CYS A 59 6.55 34.20 6.13
CA CYS A 59 5.66 33.29 6.84
C CYS A 59 6.49 32.22 7.56
N TYR A 60 6.26 31.99 8.85
CA TYR A 60 6.91 30.90 9.59
C TYR A 60 6.03 30.40 10.75
N TYR A 61 6.28 29.16 11.19
CA TYR A 61 5.60 28.51 12.31
C TYR A 61 6.56 28.28 13.48
N GLU A 62 5.99 27.98 14.64
CA GLU A 62 6.73 27.51 15.79
C GLU A 62 7.23 26.08 15.53
N ARG A 63 8.55 25.86 15.61
CA ARG A 63 9.13 24.51 15.53
C ARG A 63 8.62 23.72 16.76
N ILE A 64 7.63 22.86 16.59
CA ILE A 64 7.20 21.94 17.65
C ILE A 64 8.32 20.91 17.85
N PRO A 65 8.88 20.76 19.06
CA PRO A 65 9.91 19.74 19.31
C PRO A 65 9.41 18.36 18.92
N PHE A 66 10.24 17.59 18.20
CA PHE A 66 9.85 16.28 17.69
C PHE A 66 9.43 15.33 18.84
N THR A 67 10.04 15.49 20.02
CA THR A 67 9.76 14.77 21.28
C THR A 67 8.29 14.78 21.72
N ASP A 68 7.55 15.86 21.50
CA ASP A 68 6.13 15.92 21.91
C ASP A 68 5.22 15.12 20.96
N ARG A 69 5.62 15.02 19.68
CA ARG A 69 4.91 14.22 18.66
C ARG A 69 5.24 12.73 18.76
N GLU A 70 6.47 12.38 19.19
CA GLU A 70 6.89 11.00 19.41
C GLU A 70 5.99 10.23 20.39
N ARG A 71 5.46 10.90 21.42
CA ARG A 71 4.76 10.23 22.54
C ARG A 71 3.61 9.33 22.10
N GLY A 72 2.83 9.77 21.12
CA GLY A 72 1.73 8.98 20.56
C GLY A 72 2.20 7.80 19.70
N ILE A 73 3.33 7.92 19.00
CA ILE A 73 3.87 6.82 18.20
C ILE A 73 4.55 5.78 19.09
N ARG A 74 5.24 6.21 20.16
CA ARG A 74 5.80 5.28 21.16
C ARG A 74 4.73 4.33 21.72
N GLU A 75 3.48 4.79 21.85
CA GLU A 75 2.35 3.93 22.27
C GLU A 75 1.90 2.95 21.18
N ILE A 76 1.92 3.34 19.90
CA ILE A 76 1.67 2.44 18.77
C ILE A 76 2.79 1.39 18.67
N THR A 77 4.05 1.81 18.74
CA THR A 77 5.22 0.92 18.78
C THR A 77 5.10 -0.05 19.96
N ARG A 78 4.84 0.44 21.19
CA ARG A 78 4.62 -0.39 22.38
C ARG A 78 3.49 -1.40 22.17
N THR A 79 2.38 -1.00 21.55
CA THR A 79 1.27 -1.91 21.20
C THR A 79 1.70 -2.99 20.21
N THR A 80 2.49 -2.65 19.18
CA THR A 80 3.06 -3.66 18.27
C THR A 80 4.06 -4.59 18.98
N GLU A 81 4.91 -4.06 19.87
CA GLU A 81 5.85 -4.88 20.65
C GLU A 81 5.12 -5.88 21.56
N THR A 82 4.09 -5.44 22.27
CA THR A 82 3.26 -6.29 23.14
C THR A 82 2.66 -7.45 22.33
N ARG A 83 2.01 -7.14 21.21
CA ARG A 83 1.43 -8.14 20.28
C ARG A 83 2.45 -9.15 19.77
N PHE A 84 3.67 -8.71 19.42
CA PHE A 84 4.72 -9.66 19.01
C PHE A 84 5.24 -10.54 20.15
N ARG A 85 5.22 -10.08 21.40
CA ARG A 85 5.56 -10.93 22.57
C ARG A 85 4.46 -11.95 22.84
N GLU A 86 3.20 -11.56 22.73
CA GLU A 86 2.04 -12.45 22.85
C GLU A 86 2.05 -13.55 21.76
N LEU A 87 2.30 -13.18 20.50
CA LEU A 87 2.48 -14.14 19.41
C LEU A 87 3.64 -15.13 19.64
N ARG A 88 4.76 -14.71 20.24
CA ARG A 88 5.86 -15.63 20.62
C ARG A 88 5.43 -16.63 21.69
N ALA A 89 4.62 -16.21 22.67
CA ALA A 89 4.13 -17.10 23.72
C ALA A 89 3.12 -18.13 23.17
N LEU A 90 2.23 -17.72 22.26
CA LEU A 90 1.22 -18.59 21.65
C LEU A 90 1.81 -19.56 20.61
N SER A 91 2.88 -19.17 19.90
CA SER A 91 3.55 -20.00 18.88
C SER A 91 4.17 -21.31 19.40
N ILE A 92 4.24 -21.50 20.72
CA ILE A 92 4.83 -22.70 21.35
C ILE A 92 3.86 -23.90 21.36
N HIS A 93 2.55 -23.71 21.11
CA HIS A 93 1.54 -24.66 21.63
C HIS A 93 0.55 -25.36 20.68
N LEU A 94 0.48 -25.13 19.36
CA LEU A 94 -0.59 -25.75 18.54
C LEU A 94 -0.23 -26.34 17.17
N LYS A 95 -0.89 -27.47 16.87
CA LYS A 95 -1.03 -28.15 15.56
C LYS A 95 -2.50 -28.58 15.35
N GLU A 96 -3.06 -28.26 14.17
CA GLU A 96 -4.18 -28.92 13.44
C GLU A 96 -5.68 -28.80 13.88
N PRO A 97 -6.68 -28.99 12.96
CA PRO A 97 -8.01 -28.31 12.99
C PRO A 97 -9.34 -29.13 12.76
N SER A 98 -10.55 -28.52 12.88
CA SER A 98 -11.91 -29.14 12.60
C SER A 98 -13.07 -28.16 12.17
N THR A 99 -14.29 -28.62 11.76
CA THR A 99 -15.15 -27.90 10.74
C THR A 99 -16.72 -27.80 10.84
N SER A 100 -17.30 -26.58 10.66
CA SER A 100 -18.55 -26.24 9.88
C SER A 100 -19.97 -26.55 10.46
N PRO A 101 -21.18 -26.23 9.84
CA PRO A 101 -21.61 -25.33 8.71
C PRO A 101 -23.04 -24.63 8.78
N ARG A 102 -23.47 -23.93 7.66
CA ARG A 102 -24.87 -23.61 7.12
C ARG A 102 -25.66 -22.36 7.69
N GLU A 103 -26.63 -21.64 7.02
CA GLU A 103 -27.16 -21.61 5.61
C GLU A 103 -27.75 -20.29 4.93
N ARG A 104 -29.06 -20.16 4.56
CA ARG A 104 -29.67 -19.37 3.41
C ARG A 104 -31.00 -18.59 3.70
N VAL A 105 -31.50 -17.60 2.89
CA VAL A 105 -32.44 -17.67 1.70
C VAL A 105 -32.46 -16.33 0.85
N SER A 106 -33.21 -16.22 -0.27
CA SER A 106 -32.96 -15.39 -1.50
C SER A 106 -34.06 -14.39 -2.00
N PRO A 107 -33.82 -13.56 -3.08
CA PRO A 107 -34.56 -12.32 -3.44
C PRO A 107 -35.11 -12.22 -4.91
N GLY A 108 -35.31 -11.00 -5.46
CA GLY A 108 -35.71 -10.69 -6.86
C GLY A 108 -34.83 -9.62 -7.59
N PRO A 109 -35.00 -9.36 -8.92
CA PRO A 109 -33.86 -8.99 -9.80
C PRO A 109 -34.02 -7.74 -10.73
N LEU A 110 -32.94 -7.35 -11.44
CA LEU A 110 -32.94 -6.82 -12.84
C LEU A 110 -31.52 -6.86 -13.52
N GLN A 111 -31.40 -6.46 -14.80
CA GLN A 111 -30.41 -6.89 -15.84
C GLN A 111 -29.43 -5.77 -16.34
N ARG A 112 -28.42 -5.93 -17.24
CA ARG A 112 -27.52 -7.02 -17.77
C ARG A 112 -26.52 -6.39 -18.80
N GLY A 113 -25.33 -6.97 -18.98
CA GLY A 113 -24.50 -6.86 -20.21
C GLY A 113 -23.68 -8.16 -20.40
N SER A 114 -23.50 -8.68 -21.63
CA SER A 114 -22.99 -10.05 -21.89
C SER A 114 -21.80 -10.10 -22.85
N LEU A 115 -20.87 -11.03 -22.58
CA LEU A 115 -19.88 -11.57 -23.52
C LEU A 115 -20.28 -13.02 -23.78
N ASP A 116 -20.55 -13.40 -25.02
CA ASP A 116 -21.17 -14.70 -25.32
C ASP A 116 -20.14 -15.84 -25.36
N ILE A 117 -20.20 -16.69 -24.33
CA ILE A 117 -19.37 -17.89 -24.19
C ILE A 117 -19.99 -19.04 -25.01
N THR A 118 -19.31 -19.47 -26.06
CA THR A 118 -19.72 -20.60 -26.91
C THR A 118 -19.80 -21.92 -26.12
N PRO A 119 -20.66 -22.88 -26.53
CA PRO A 119 -20.83 -24.14 -25.80
C PRO A 119 -19.57 -25.01 -25.72
N GLU A 120 -18.71 -24.94 -26.74
CA GLU A 120 -17.47 -25.71 -26.83
C GLU A 120 -16.41 -25.18 -25.88
N ASN A 121 -16.11 -23.87 -25.94
CA ASN A 121 -15.20 -23.20 -25.01
C ASN A 121 -15.65 -23.37 -23.55
N ARG A 122 -16.97 -23.46 -23.29
CA ARG A 122 -17.50 -23.67 -21.94
C ARG A 122 -17.12 -25.04 -21.36
N LYS A 123 -17.12 -26.12 -22.16
CA LYS A 123 -16.73 -27.46 -21.70
C LYS A 123 -15.25 -27.56 -21.35
N GLU A 124 -14.39 -26.83 -22.05
CA GLU A 124 -12.97 -26.75 -21.75
C GLU A 124 -12.73 -25.97 -20.45
N LEU A 125 -13.31 -24.77 -20.34
CA LEU A 125 -13.22 -23.88 -19.17
C LEU A 125 -13.72 -24.53 -17.87
N PHE A 126 -14.77 -25.36 -17.91
CA PHE A 126 -15.35 -26.00 -16.72
C PHE A 126 -15.03 -27.50 -16.61
N SER A 127 -13.96 -27.95 -17.27
CA SER A 127 -13.42 -29.30 -17.08
C SER A 127 -12.84 -29.48 -15.68
N PHE A 128 -13.08 -30.66 -15.07
CA PHE A 128 -12.67 -30.96 -13.69
C PHE A 128 -11.17 -30.74 -13.47
N GLN A 129 -10.34 -31.27 -14.38
CA GLN A 129 -8.89 -31.07 -14.36
C GLN A 129 -8.52 -29.59 -14.39
N LYS A 130 -9.13 -28.78 -15.27
CA LYS A 130 -8.77 -27.37 -15.40
C LYS A 130 -9.13 -26.57 -14.15
N LEU A 131 -10.28 -26.86 -13.54
CA LEU A 131 -10.69 -26.21 -12.30
C LEU A 131 -9.79 -26.62 -11.12
N GLN A 132 -9.29 -27.87 -11.08
CA GLN A 132 -8.29 -28.29 -10.09
C GLN A 132 -6.93 -27.57 -10.28
N GLU A 133 -6.39 -27.51 -11.50
CA GLU A 133 -5.16 -26.77 -11.82
C GLU A 133 -5.24 -25.30 -11.36
N LEU A 134 -6.40 -24.66 -11.60
CA LEU A 134 -6.64 -23.27 -11.19
C LEU A 134 -6.86 -23.11 -9.68
N CYS A 135 -7.44 -24.12 -9.01
CA CYS A 135 -7.54 -24.18 -7.55
C CYS A 135 -6.16 -24.21 -6.90
N ASP A 136 -5.29 -25.13 -7.31
CA ASP A 136 -3.94 -25.24 -6.74
C ASP A 136 -3.09 -24.01 -7.07
N SER A 137 -3.17 -23.49 -8.31
CA SER A 137 -2.53 -22.22 -8.69
C SER A 137 -2.99 -21.04 -7.81
N TYR A 138 -4.29 -20.92 -7.50
CA TYR A 138 -4.80 -19.90 -6.59
C TYR A 138 -4.25 -20.10 -5.16
N MET A 139 -4.26 -21.33 -4.65
CA MET A 139 -3.80 -21.64 -3.29
C MET A 139 -2.31 -21.34 -3.10
N GLU A 140 -1.48 -21.77 -4.04
CA GLU A 140 -0.02 -21.63 -4.00
C GLU A 140 0.47 -20.20 -4.20
N ASN A 141 -0.19 -19.41 -5.07
CA ASN A 141 0.38 -18.14 -5.55
C ASN A 141 -0.42 -16.91 -5.11
N VAL A 142 -1.74 -17.04 -4.92
CA VAL A 142 -2.63 -15.91 -4.61
C VAL A 142 -3.03 -15.91 -3.15
N HIS A 143 -3.53 -17.04 -2.64
CA HIS A 143 -4.07 -17.12 -1.29
C HIS A 143 -3.00 -16.92 -0.21
N ILE A 144 -1.80 -17.45 -0.42
CA ILE A 144 -0.65 -17.25 0.46
C ILE A 144 -0.33 -15.75 0.66
N MET A 145 -0.47 -14.93 -0.38
CA MET A 145 -0.19 -13.49 -0.33
C MET A 145 -1.40 -12.66 0.14
N HIS A 146 -2.60 -13.13 -0.17
CA HIS A 146 -3.88 -12.44 0.08
C HIS A 146 -4.88 -13.36 0.80
N PRO A 147 -4.64 -13.74 2.08
CA PRO A 147 -5.42 -14.74 2.79
C PRO A 147 -6.77 -14.18 3.29
N ILE A 148 -7.70 -13.87 2.39
CA ILE A 148 -9.02 -13.34 2.77
C ILE A 148 -9.84 -14.39 3.53
N PHE A 149 -9.96 -15.61 3.00
CA PHE A 149 -10.88 -16.65 3.50
C PHE A 149 -10.16 -17.74 4.29
N ASP A 150 -10.80 -18.32 5.30
CA ASP A 150 -10.20 -19.39 6.11
C ASP A 150 -10.21 -20.76 5.40
N ARG A 151 -11.14 -20.99 4.46
CA ARG A 151 -11.35 -22.30 3.80
C ARG A 151 -11.63 -22.22 2.28
N PRO A 152 -10.79 -21.57 1.48
CA PRO A 152 -10.98 -21.47 0.02
C PRO A 152 -11.04 -22.83 -0.70
N ARG A 153 -10.23 -23.83 -0.30
CA ARG A 153 -10.28 -25.19 -0.91
C ARG A 153 -11.68 -25.80 -0.86
N LYS A 154 -12.37 -25.73 0.28
CA LYS A 154 -13.77 -26.20 0.40
C LYS A 154 -14.75 -25.41 -0.48
N MET A 155 -14.47 -24.14 -0.77
CA MET A 155 -15.31 -23.36 -1.70
C MET A 155 -15.10 -23.82 -3.15
N PHE A 156 -13.87 -24.17 -3.53
CA PHE A 156 -13.60 -24.83 -4.80
C PHE A 156 -14.22 -26.21 -4.89
N GLU A 157 -14.06 -27.08 -3.90
CA GLU A 157 -14.61 -28.45 -3.86
C GLU A 157 -16.14 -28.46 -4.05
N ASP A 158 -16.86 -27.64 -3.26
CA ASP A 158 -18.31 -27.48 -3.39
C ASP A 158 -18.69 -27.01 -4.81
N PHE A 159 -17.97 -26.03 -5.36
CA PHE A 159 -18.25 -25.50 -6.70
C PHE A 159 -17.93 -26.52 -7.80
N ILE A 160 -16.80 -27.23 -7.74
CA ILE A 160 -16.39 -28.23 -8.73
C ILE A 160 -17.36 -29.42 -8.71
N THR A 161 -17.87 -29.79 -7.54
CA THR A 161 -18.88 -30.86 -7.39
C THR A 161 -20.22 -30.44 -8.03
N GLU A 162 -20.63 -29.18 -7.87
CA GLU A 162 -21.89 -28.65 -8.44
C GLU A 162 -21.74 -28.28 -9.93
N TYR A 163 -20.55 -27.86 -10.37
CA TYR A 163 -20.30 -27.17 -11.63
C TYR A 163 -19.08 -27.68 -12.45
N SER A 164 -18.75 -28.97 -12.41
CA SER A 164 -17.86 -29.61 -13.40
C SER A 164 -18.65 -30.37 -14.48
N ASN A 165 -18.00 -30.71 -15.61
CA ASN A 165 -18.64 -31.30 -16.79
C ASN A 165 -19.57 -32.50 -16.52
N ASP A 166 -19.29 -33.34 -15.51
CA ASP A 166 -20.12 -34.50 -15.16
C ASP A 166 -21.43 -34.13 -14.44
N ALA A 167 -21.50 -32.93 -13.85
CA ALA A 167 -22.69 -32.40 -13.17
C ALA A 167 -23.55 -31.47 -14.07
N TRP A 168 -22.92 -30.70 -14.97
CA TRP A 168 -23.58 -29.65 -15.78
C TRP A 168 -24.63 -30.13 -16.78
N VAL A 169 -24.71 -31.43 -17.08
CA VAL A 169 -25.71 -32.01 -17.99
C VAL A 169 -27.17 -31.74 -17.54
N ARG A 170 -27.37 -31.20 -16.32
CA ARG A 170 -28.68 -30.86 -15.74
C ARG A 170 -28.97 -29.37 -15.50
N MET A 171 -28.05 -28.43 -15.75
CA MET A 171 -28.27 -26.99 -15.49
C MET A 171 -27.59 -26.06 -16.50
N ASP A 172 -28.37 -25.23 -17.20
CA ASP A 172 -27.89 -24.32 -18.26
C ASP A 172 -27.08 -23.10 -17.77
N SER A 173 -27.05 -22.82 -16.45
CA SER A 173 -26.38 -21.63 -15.91
C SER A 173 -25.92 -21.76 -14.45
N ILE A 174 -24.81 -21.09 -14.13
CA ILE A 174 -24.27 -20.99 -12.75
C ILE A 174 -25.24 -20.20 -11.87
N THR A 175 -25.56 -20.72 -10.68
CA THR A 175 -26.44 -20.03 -9.73
C THR A 175 -25.85 -18.65 -9.36
N PRO A 176 -26.62 -17.55 -9.49
CA PRO A 176 -26.10 -16.19 -9.35
C PRO A 176 -26.04 -15.71 -7.90
N CYS A 177 -25.16 -16.32 -7.12
CA CYS A 177 -24.92 -15.96 -5.72
C CYS A 177 -23.48 -15.44 -5.51
N THR A 178 -23.29 -14.62 -4.48
CA THR A 178 -21.97 -14.03 -4.15
C THR A 178 -20.90 -15.10 -3.91
N ARG A 179 -21.27 -16.27 -3.36
CA ARG A 179 -20.37 -17.42 -3.19
C ARG A 179 -19.78 -17.88 -4.53
N ASN A 180 -20.62 -18.07 -5.54
CA ASN A 180 -20.19 -18.49 -6.87
C ASN A 180 -19.38 -17.38 -7.57
N ALA A 181 -19.73 -16.11 -7.36
CA ALA A 181 -18.92 -14.99 -7.85
C ALA A 181 -17.50 -14.99 -7.22
N ILE A 182 -17.37 -15.27 -5.91
CA ILE A 182 -16.08 -15.40 -5.23
C ILE A 182 -15.25 -16.54 -5.83
N VAL A 183 -15.83 -17.74 -6.03
CA VAL A 183 -15.09 -18.89 -6.58
C VAL A 183 -14.70 -18.66 -8.05
N LEU A 184 -15.55 -18.03 -8.85
CA LEU A 184 -15.20 -17.59 -10.21
C LEU A 184 -14.04 -16.58 -10.21
N LEU A 185 -13.98 -15.67 -9.23
CA LEU A 185 -12.83 -14.77 -9.06
C LEU A 185 -11.58 -15.53 -8.58
N PHE A 186 -11.72 -16.57 -7.77
CA PHE A 186 -10.58 -17.44 -7.45
C PHE A 186 -10.01 -18.12 -8.71
N PHE A 187 -10.85 -18.64 -9.62
CA PHE A 187 -10.39 -19.19 -10.90
C PHE A 187 -9.76 -18.12 -11.83
N ALA A 188 -10.31 -16.90 -11.83
CA ALA A 188 -9.73 -15.78 -12.57
C ALA A 188 -8.32 -15.43 -12.06
N LEU A 189 -8.15 -15.33 -10.73
CA LEU A 189 -6.87 -15.07 -10.07
C LEU A 189 -5.88 -16.24 -10.20
N GLY A 190 -6.36 -17.49 -10.11
CA GLY A 190 -5.54 -18.69 -10.34
C GLY A 190 -5.04 -18.80 -11.80
N SER A 191 -5.73 -18.15 -12.74
CA SER A 191 -5.29 -18.03 -14.13
C SER A 191 -4.16 -16.99 -14.31
N SER A 192 -3.90 -16.13 -13.32
CA SER A 192 -2.89 -15.06 -13.43
C SER A 192 -1.44 -15.57 -13.44
N LYS A 193 -1.15 -16.79 -12.97
CA LYS A 193 0.19 -17.41 -13.03
C LYS A 193 0.80 -17.36 -14.44
N PHE A 194 -0.03 -17.68 -15.44
CA PHE A 194 0.37 -17.71 -16.85
C PHE A 194 0.65 -16.32 -17.46
N ILE A 195 0.20 -15.22 -16.82
CA ILE A 195 0.50 -13.85 -17.29
C ILE A 195 2.01 -13.56 -17.15
N SER A 196 2.65 -14.10 -16.12
CA SER A 196 4.06 -13.84 -15.82
C SER A 196 5.06 -14.70 -16.59
N GLU A 197 4.62 -15.82 -17.18
CA GLU A 197 5.52 -16.76 -17.88
C GLU A 197 5.65 -16.48 -19.39
N GLY A 198 4.97 -15.45 -19.92
CA GLY A 198 5.05 -15.03 -21.33
C GLY A 198 4.51 -16.04 -22.36
N LEU A 199 4.11 -17.24 -21.92
CA LEU A 199 3.68 -18.36 -22.75
C LEU A 199 2.19 -18.29 -23.10
N TYR A 200 1.83 -17.39 -24.03
CA TYR A 200 0.50 -17.41 -24.65
C TYR A 200 0.55 -17.53 -26.18
N ARG A 201 -0.04 -18.62 -26.67
CA ARG A 201 -0.49 -18.80 -28.07
C ARG A 201 -1.99 -18.52 -28.25
N CYS A 202 -2.69 -18.06 -27.21
CA CYS A 202 -4.13 -17.79 -27.24
C CYS A 202 -4.40 -16.31 -26.97
N SER A 203 -5.28 -15.71 -27.77
CA SER A 203 -5.43 -14.25 -27.95
C SER A 203 -6.30 -13.53 -26.90
N GLY A 204 -6.41 -14.07 -25.68
CA GLY A 204 -7.31 -13.56 -24.65
C GLY A 204 -6.63 -13.39 -23.29
N THR A 205 -7.07 -12.37 -22.54
CA THR A 205 -6.59 -12.10 -21.17
C THR A 205 -6.87 -13.29 -20.24
N PRO A 206 -5.87 -13.84 -19.53
CA PRO A 206 -6.03 -15.05 -18.70
C PRO A 206 -7.03 -14.84 -17.58
N GLY A 207 -7.98 -15.78 -17.42
CA GLY A 207 -9.01 -15.72 -16.39
C GLY A 207 -10.22 -14.84 -16.74
N MET A 208 -10.21 -14.12 -17.85
CA MET A 208 -11.23 -13.11 -18.19
C MET A 208 -12.63 -13.71 -18.31
N ALA A 209 -12.78 -14.93 -18.82
CA ALA A 209 -14.07 -15.61 -18.89
C ALA A 209 -14.72 -15.81 -17.50
N TYR A 210 -13.94 -16.23 -16.50
CA TYR A 210 -14.44 -16.37 -15.13
C TYR A 210 -14.71 -15.01 -14.49
N TYR A 211 -13.86 -14.01 -14.73
CA TYR A 211 -14.09 -12.64 -14.27
C TYR A 211 -15.37 -12.04 -14.84
N SER A 212 -15.64 -12.16 -16.15
CA SER A 212 -16.87 -11.68 -16.78
C SER A 212 -18.11 -12.38 -16.21
N LEU A 213 -18.05 -13.69 -15.96
CA LEU A 213 -19.12 -14.42 -15.30
C LEU A 213 -19.35 -13.91 -13.86
N ALA A 214 -18.30 -13.77 -13.06
CA ALA A 214 -18.39 -13.21 -11.72
C ALA A 214 -18.98 -11.79 -11.72
N ARG A 215 -18.50 -10.92 -12.62
CA ARG A 215 -18.96 -9.53 -12.79
C ARG A 215 -20.45 -9.47 -13.10
N SER A 216 -20.97 -10.39 -13.92
CA SER A 216 -22.41 -10.51 -14.21
C SER A 216 -23.25 -10.88 -12.98
N ILE A 217 -22.67 -11.57 -12.00
CA ILE A 217 -23.32 -11.91 -10.72
C ILE A 217 -23.22 -10.70 -9.78
N LEU A 218 -22.04 -10.08 -9.65
CA LEU A 218 -21.82 -8.90 -8.81
C LEU A 218 -22.70 -7.71 -9.22
N ALA A 219 -22.89 -7.49 -10.53
CA ALA A 219 -23.78 -6.43 -11.04
C ALA A 219 -25.24 -6.61 -10.60
N ARG A 220 -25.72 -7.85 -10.45
CA ARG A 220 -27.05 -8.18 -9.91
C ARG A 220 -27.13 -8.11 -8.39
N LYS A 221 -25.99 -7.89 -7.73
CA LYS A 221 -25.82 -7.88 -6.28
C LYS A 221 -25.34 -6.54 -5.73
N CYS A 222 -25.17 -5.51 -6.56
CA CYS A 222 -24.55 -4.23 -6.21
C CYS A 222 -25.28 -3.42 -5.11
N GLN A 223 -26.54 -3.75 -4.79
CA GLN A 223 -27.31 -3.12 -3.71
C GLN A 223 -27.17 -3.87 -2.36
N ASP A 224 -26.67 -5.11 -2.34
CA ASP A 224 -26.53 -5.93 -1.12
C ASP A 224 -25.35 -5.43 -0.26
N HIS A 225 -25.64 -4.78 0.87
CA HIS A 225 -24.62 -4.28 1.80
C HIS A 225 -24.05 -5.41 2.69
N SER A 226 -23.32 -6.36 2.08
CA SER A 226 -22.78 -7.56 2.75
C SER A 226 -21.24 -7.62 2.78
N THR A 227 -20.69 -8.21 3.85
CA THR A 227 -19.26 -8.57 3.97
C THR A 227 -18.76 -9.38 2.79
N SER A 228 -19.52 -10.40 2.37
CA SER A 228 -19.15 -11.28 1.25
C SER A 228 -19.10 -10.55 -0.08
N LEU A 229 -19.96 -9.54 -0.32
CA LEU A 229 -19.88 -8.73 -1.53
C LEU A 229 -18.66 -7.78 -1.49
N ALA A 230 -18.33 -7.20 -0.33
CA ALA A 230 -17.11 -6.41 -0.16
C ALA A 230 -15.84 -7.26 -0.42
N GLN A 231 -15.81 -8.49 0.08
CA GLN A 231 -14.73 -9.46 -0.20
C GLN A 231 -14.67 -9.82 -1.70
N ALA A 232 -15.82 -10.05 -2.35
CA ALA A 232 -15.86 -10.34 -3.77
C ALA A 232 -15.40 -9.15 -4.64
N MET A 233 -15.80 -7.93 -4.29
CA MET A 233 -15.30 -6.71 -4.95
C MET A 233 -13.79 -6.52 -4.72
N THR A 234 -13.27 -6.88 -3.54
CA THR A 234 -11.82 -6.85 -3.25
C THR A 234 -11.05 -7.84 -4.13
N LEU A 235 -11.57 -9.06 -4.35
CA LEU A 235 -10.99 -10.02 -5.30
C LEU A 235 -11.07 -9.54 -6.76
N ALA A 236 -12.20 -8.93 -7.15
CA ALA A 236 -12.40 -8.37 -8.49
C ALA A 236 -11.39 -7.24 -8.78
N ALA A 237 -11.16 -6.38 -7.79
CA ALA A 237 -10.11 -5.37 -7.83
C ALA A 237 -8.70 -5.97 -7.90
N LEU A 238 -8.39 -7.00 -7.12
CA LEU A 238 -7.09 -7.67 -7.15
C LEU A 238 -6.80 -8.27 -8.54
N TYR A 239 -7.80 -8.89 -9.17
CA TYR A 239 -7.68 -9.45 -10.52
C TYR A 239 -7.49 -8.36 -11.57
N THR A 240 -8.32 -7.31 -11.56
CA THR A 240 -8.22 -6.21 -12.52
C THR A 240 -6.90 -5.43 -12.39
N ASN A 241 -6.30 -5.36 -11.19
CA ASN A 241 -4.93 -4.86 -11.01
C ASN A 241 -3.87 -5.72 -11.72
N GLN A 242 -3.98 -7.06 -11.71
CA GLN A 242 -3.00 -7.92 -12.39
C GLN A 242 -2.98 -7.69 -13.90
N ILE A 243 -4.16 -7.49 -14.49
CA ILE A 243 -4.34 -7.29 -15.93
C ILE A 243 -4.31 -5.80 -16.33
N GLY A 244 -3.88 -4.92 -15.43
CA GLY A 244 -3.71 -3.49 -15.71
C GLY A 244 -4.99 -2.66 -15.90
N MET A 245 -6.16 -3.23 -15.61
CA MET A 245 -7.47 -2.55 -15.63
C MET A 245 -7.67 -1.70 -14.37
N LEU A 246 -6.80 -0.69 -14.20
CA LEU A 246 -6.77 0.17 -13.01
C LEU A 246 -8.09 0.91 -12.73
N PRO A 247 -8.80 1.48 -13.72
CA PRO A 247 -10.08 2.17 -13.50
C PRO A 247 -11.16 1.25 -12.93
N GLU A 248 -11.31 0.06 -13.49
CA GLU A 248 -12.26 -0.96 -13.04
C GLU A 248 -11.91 -1.45 -11.64
N SER A 249 -10.61 -1.65 -11.37
CA SER A 249 -10.14 -1.97 -10.02
C SER A 249 -10.53 -0.88 -9.03
N TRP A 250 -10.36 0.40 -9.39
CA TRP A 250 -10.63 1.51 -8.50
C TRP A 250 -12.13 1.62 -8.17
N VAL A 251 -13.00 1.36 -9.15
CA VAL A 251 -14.46 1.27 -8.93
C VAL A 251 -14.78 0.18 -7.90
N ASP A 252 -14.20 -1.02 -8.04
CA ASP A 252 -14.49 -2.13 -7.14
C ASP A 252 -13.87 -1.95 -5.74
N VAL A 253 -12.65 -1.40 -5.64
CA VAL A 253 -12.03 -0.96 -4.38
C VAL A 253 -12.90 0.08 -3.67
N SER A 254 -13.40 1.08 -4.40
CA SER A 254 -14.18 2.17 -3.79
C SER A 254 -15.51 1.70 -3.23
N HIS A 255 -16.16 0.74 -3.89
CA HIS A 255 -17.35 0.10 -3.34
C HIS A 255 -17.01 -0.77 -2.14
N ALA A 256 -16.05 -1.69 -2.25
CA ALA A 256 -15.63 -2.55 -1.14
C ALA A 256 -15.24 -1.75 0.11
N TYR A 257 -14.44 -0.69 -0.05
CA TYR A 257 -14.00 0.17 1.04
C TYR A 257 -15.18 0.82 1.77
N ARG A 258 -16.15 1.38 1.02
CA ARG A 258 -17.37 1.96 1.62
C ARG A 258 -18.20 0.95 2.39
N MET A 259 -18.25 -0.30 1.94
CA MET A 259 -18.94 -1.37 2.66
C MET A 259 -18.21 -1.71 3.97
N TYR A 260 -16.87 -1.83 3.93
CA TYR A 260 -16.06 -2.05 5.13
C TYR A 260 -16.09 -0.87 6.11
N THR A 261 -16.19 0.38 5.65
CA THR A 261 -16.36 1.52 6.56
C THR A 261 -17.70 1.46 7.28
N ASN A 262 -18.79 1.10 6.60
CA ASN A 262 -20.10 1.02 7.24
C ASN A 262 -20.14 -0.07 8.34
N LEU A 263 -19.47 -1.21 8.13
CA LEU A 263 -19.43 -2.35 9.07
C LEU A 263 -18.81 -2.04 10.45
N GLY A 264 -18.06 -0.95 10.59
CA GLY A 264 -17.46 -0.54 11.88
C GLY A 264 -17.98 0.80 12.39
N GLU A 265 -19.11 1.27 11.86
CA GLU A 265 -19.76 2.54 12.23
C GLU A 265 -21.14 2.36 12.88
N ASP A 266 -21.68 1.13 12.89
CA ASP A 266 -22.97 0.78 13.47
C ASP A 266 -22.82 0.19 14.89
N PRO A 267 -23.04 0.97 15.97
CA PRO A 267 -22.95 0.48 17.35
C PRO A 267 -24.13 -0.43 17.75
N SER A 268 -25.13 -0.64 16.89
CA SER A 268 -26.26 -1.54 17.18
C SER A 268 -25.93 -3.01 16.87
N GLN A 269 -24.92 -3.27 16.05
CA GLN A 269 -24.46 -4.62 15.74
C GLN A 269 -23.40 -5.08 16.76
N ASN A 270 -23.86 -5.64 17.88
CA ASN A 270 -23.03 -6.28 18.91
C ASN A 270 -22.27 -7.55 18.45
N MET A 271 -22.28 -7.88 17.16
CA MET A 271 -21.59 -9.06 16.62
C MET A 271 -20.13 -8.71 16.28
N PRO A 272 -19.15 -9.54 16.69
CA PRO A 272 -17.76 -9.31 16.33
C PRO A 272 -17.55 -9.41 14.82
N ILE A 273 -16.84 -8.45 14.25
CA ILE A 273 -16.41 -8.46 12.84
C ILE A 273 -15.51 -9.68 12.61
N SER A 274 -15.82 -10.52 11.62
CA SER A 274 -15.05 -11.73 11.34
C SER A 274 -13.62 -11.42 10.86
N GLU A 275 -12.67 -12.31 11.16
CA GLU A 275 -11.28 -12.13 10.71
C GLU A 275 -11.18 -12.11 9.18
N GLU A 276 -12.00 -12.90 8.46
CA GLU A 276 -12.08 -12.83 7.00
C GLU A 276 -12.51 -11.45 6.48
N ALA A 277 -13.38 -10.73 7.22
CA ALA A 277 -13.80 -9.38 6.86
C ALA A 277 -12.71 -8.35 7.19
N LYS A 278 -12.00 -8.50 8.32
CA LYS A 278 -10.82 -7.67 8.66
C LYS A 278 -9.71 -7.84 7.64
N ARG A 279 -9.35 -9.07 7.27
CA ARG A 279 -8.31 -9.35 6.26
C ARG A 279 -8.72 -8.79 4.89
N GLY A 280 -9.98 -8.98 4.47
CA GLY A 280 -10.53 -8.35 3.28
C GLY A 280 -10.45 -6.82 3.28
N PHE A 281 -10.78 -6.16 4.40
CA PHE A 281 -10.64 -4.71 4.55
C PHE A 281 -9.20 -4.23 4.35
N TRP A 282 -8.22 -4.89 4.98
CA TRP A 282 -6.82 -4.49 4.88
C TRP A 282 -6.21 -4.73 3.49
N ILE A 283 -6.61 -5.78 2.75
CA ILE A 283 -6.24 -5.96 1.32
C ILE A 283 -6.92 -4.88 0.46
N CYS A 284 -8.20 -4.58 0.71
CA CYS A 284 -8.89 -3.47 0.04
C CYS A 284 -8.20 -2.12 0.30
N GLN A 285 -7.67 -1.91 1.51
CA GLN A 285 -6.93 -0.69 1.86
C GLN A 285 -5.53 -0.65 1.21
N GLU A 286 -4.82 -1.78 1.10
CA GLU A 286 -3.57 -1.90 0.34
C GLU A 286 -3.79 -1.51 -1.14
N LEU A 287 -4.85 -2.04 -1.76
CA LEU A 287 -5.25 -1.68 -3.12
C LEU A 287 -5.57 -0.17 -3.23
N ALA A 288 -6.36 0.38 -2.31
CA ALA A 288 -6.70 1.82 -2.30
C ALA A 288 -5.48 2.75 -2.14
N GLN A 289 -4.53 2.38 -1.27
CA GLN A 289 -3.29 3.13 -1.06
C GLN A 289 -2.37 3.07 -2.27
N SER A 290 -2.33 1.94 -2.99
CA SER A 290 -1.58 1.82 -4.24
C SER A 290 -2.12 2.77 -5.31
N ALA A 291 -3.43 2.80 -5.53
CA ALA A 291 -4.08 3.70 -6.50
C ALA A 291 -3.92 5.20 -6.15
N SER A 292 -3.79 5.52 -4.85
CA SER A 292 -3.62 6.91 -4.39
C SER A 292 -2.16 7.37 -4.38
N SER A 293 -1.17 6.47 -4.31
CA SER A 293 0.25 6.84 -4.30
C SER A 293 0.80 7.19 -5.68
N SER A 294 0.07 6.85 -6.75
CA SER A 294 0.30 7.32 -8.14
C SER A 294 0.16 8.84 -8.32
N SER A 295 -0.23 9.60 -7.30
CA SER A 295 -0.44 11.06 -7.36
C SER A 295 0.52 11.90 -6.50
N SER A 296 1.52 11.31 -5.83
CA SER A 296 2.48 12.07 -4.98
C SER A 296 3.76 12.54 -5.69
N GLY A 297 3.91 12.23 -6.99
CA GLY A 297 4.88 12.83 -7.90
C GLY A 297 4.13 13.48 -9.07
N GLY A 298 4.61 14.62 -9.56
CA GLY A 298 3.84 15.47 -10.50
C GLY A 298 3.53 14.83 -11.87
N THR A 299 2.54 15.42 -12.55
CA THR A 299 2.19 15.30 -13.99
C THR A 299 1.21 14.21 -14.46
N ASN A 300 0.83 13.19 -13.69
CA ASN A 300 -0.27 12.28 -14.09
C ASN A 300 -1.66 12.83 -13.73
N ALA A 301 -2.10 13.86 -14.47
CA ALA A 301 -3.41 14.52 -14.32
C ALA A 301 -4.62 13.55 -14.42
N SER A 302 -4.46 12.39 -15.05
CA SER A 302 -5.50 11.37 -15.23
C SER A 302 -5.97 10.68 -13.94
N LEU A 303 -5.23 10.76 -12.83
CA LEU A 303 -5.60 10.17 -11.53
C LEU A 303 -5.80 11.20 -10.40
N ASN A 304 -5.54 12.48 -10.67
CA ASN A 304 -5.62 13.57 -9.67
C ASN A 304 -7.05 13.86 -9.15
N PHE A 305 -8.09 13.32 -9.78
CA PHE A 305 -9.49 13.50 -9.35
C PHE A 305 -9.84 12.77 -8.03
N VAL A 306 -8.98 11.87 -7.55
CA VAL A 306 -9.40 10.73 -6.71
C VAL A 306 -8.92 10.78 -5.24
N SER A 307 -7.94 11.62 -4.91
CA SER A 307 -7.28 11.61 -3.58
C SER A 307 -8.18 12.01 -2.38
N ALA A 308 -9.36 12.60 -2.63
CA ALA A 308 -10.24 13.14 -1.58
C ALA A 308 -11.08 12.09 -0.82
N GLY A 309 -11.16 10.84 -1.29
CA GLY A 309 -12.14 9.86 -0.79
C GLY A 309 -11.69 8.97 0.38
N PHE A 310 -10.39 8.72 0.55
CA PHE A 310 -9.87 7.70 1.48
C PHE A 310 -9.20 8.34 2.70
N VAL A 311 -10.00 8.70 3.72
CA VAL A 311 -9.46 9.11 5.02
C VAL A 311 -8.85 7.89 5.73
N PRO A 312 -7.58 7.92 6.20
CA PRO A 312 -7.00 6.83 6.98
C PRO A 312 -7.68 6.72 8.35
N ILE A 313 -8.70 5.86 8.46
CA ILE A 313 -9.44 5.68 9.71
C ILE A 313 -8.65 4.78 10.66
N SER A 314 -8.20 5.35 11.79
CA SER A 314 -7.58 4.60 12.87
C SER A 314 -8.63 3.82 13.68
N ARG A 315 -9.10 2.68 13.15
CA ARG A 315 -10.06 1.79 13.84
C ARG A 315 -9.35 0.63 14.53
N SER A 316 -9.19 0.71 15.84
CA SER A 316 -8.63 -0.36 16.68
C SER A 316 -9.36 -1.71 16.49
N ASN A 317 -10.68 -1.66 16.24
CA ASN A 317 -11.53 -2.84 16.05
C ASN A 317 -11.30 -3.58 14.72
N MET A 318 -10.66 -2.94 13.73
CA MET A 318 -10.30 -3.56 12.45
C MET A 318 -8.90 -4.18 12.49
N LEU A 319 -8.11 -3.94 13.53
CA LEU A 319 -6.82 -4.63 13.69
C LEU A 319 -7.06 -6.14 13.83
N PRO A 320 -6.19 -6.98 13.26
CA PRO A 320 -6.24 -8.42 13.48
C PRO A 320 -6.21 -8.76 14.98
N THR A 321 -6.96 -9.80 15.33
CA THR A 321 -7.07 -10.31 16.71
C THR A 321 -6.08 -11.45 16.92
N GLU A 322 -5.54 -11.58 18.13
CA GLU A 322 -4.57 -12.64 18.44
C GLU A 322 -5.14 -14.04 18.21
N SER A 323 -4.70 -14.65 17.12
CA SER A 323 -4.88 -16.06 16.82
C SER A 323 -3.50 -16.68 16.58
N PRO A 324 -3.22 -17.91 17.04
CA PRO A 324 -2.07 -18.69 16.61
C PRO A 324 -2.29 -19.15 15.16
N GLY A 325 -2.25 -18.19 14.24
CA GLY A 325 -2.48 -18.39 12.81
C GLY A 325 -1.30 -19.06 12.10
N GLU A 326 -1.61 -19.67 10.96
CA GLU A 326 -0.62 -20.22 10.04
C GLU A 326 0.41 -19.17 9.60
N CYS A 327 1.57 -19.63 9.11
CA CYS A 327 2.66 -18.77 8.63
C CYS A 327 2.20 -17.57 7.76
N PRO A 328 1.30 -17.74 6.75
CA PRO A 328 0.83 -16.64 5.91
C PRO A 328 0.05 -15.58 6.68
N VAL A 329 -0.82 -16.00 7.62
CA VAL A 329 -1.66 -15.10 8.41
C VAL A 329 -0.77 -14.23 9.31
N MET A 330 0.18 -14.83 10.04
CA MET A 330 1.07 -14.04 10.92
C MET A 330 1.92 -13.03 10.14
N VAL A 331 2.39 -13.38 8.94
CA VAL A 331 3.13 -12.44 8.06
C VAL A 331 2.23 -11.31 7.58
N TYR A 332 1.01 -11.64 7.18
CA TYR A 332 0.01 -10.65 6.75
C TYR A 332 -0.33 -9.65 7.86
N GLU A 333 -0.59 -10.13 9.08
CA GLU A 333 -0.84 -9.29 10.25
C GLU A 333 0.36 -8.40 10.59
N THR A 334 1.57 -8.95 10.49
CA THR A 334 2.83 -8.22 10.66
C THR A 334 2.95 -7.06 9.66
N ARG A 335 2.59 -7.27 8.38
CA ARG A 335 2.54 -6.22 7.34
C ARG A 335 1.49 -5.14 7.67
N VAL A 336 0.32 -5.53 8.17
CA VAL A 336 -0.76 -4.61 8.60
C VAL A 336 -0.31 -3.70 9.76
N LEU A 337 0.37 -4.27 10.76
CA LEU A 337 0.92 -3.50 11.88
C LEU A 337 2.02 -2.53 11.41
N LEU A 338 2.92 -2.98 10.53
CA LEU A 338 3.95 -2.14 9.91
C LEU A 338 3.34 -0.95 9.15
N ARG A 339 2.30 -1.17 8.34
CA ARG A 339 1.59 -0.10 7.61
C ARG A 339 0.97 0.93 8.54
N THR A 340 0.37 0.48 9.63
CA THR A 340 -0.24 1.35 10.64
C THR A 340 0.83 2.22 11.33
N LEU A 341 2.00 1.64 11.60
CA LEU A 341 3.16 2.37 12.11
C LEU A 341 3.71 3.37 11.07
N LEU A 342 3.91 2.95 9.82
CA LEU A 342 4.40 3.79 8.71
C LEU A 342 3.48 5.00 8.46
N ASP A 343 2.16 4.81 8.46
CA ASP A 343 1.20 5.91 8.31
C ASP A 343 1.23 6.89 9.49
N SER A 344 1.43 6.37 10.70
CA SER A 344 1.60 7.19 11.90
C SER A 344 2.90 8.00 11.86
N ILE A 345 4.03 7.38 11.46
CA ILE A 345 5.34 8.04 11.32
C ILE A 345 5.30 9.11 10.22
N ARG A 346 4.62 8.84 9.09
CA ARG A 346 4.49 9.76 7.96
C ARG A 346 3.81 11.08 8.32
N LYS A 347 2.83 11.04 9.25
CA LYS A 347 2.16 12.24 9.78
C LYS A 347 3.09 13.16 10.57
N LEU A 348 4.28 12.70 10.96
CA LEU A 348 5.29 13.54 11.63
C LEU A 348 6.28 14.20 10.66
N THR A 349 6.35 13.75 9.41
CA THR A 349 7.30 14.26 8.42
C THR A 349 7.11 15.78 8.24
N PRO A 350 8.17 16.60 8.37
CA PRO A 350 8.05 18.06 8.43
C PRO A 350 7.88 18.69 7.03
N THR A 351 6.74 18.41 6.39
CA THR A 351 6.44 18.72 4.98
C THR A 351 6.71 20.16 4.56
N GLN A 352 6.51 21.13 5.45
CA GLN A 352 6.68 22.57 5.13
C GLN A 352 8.14 23.01 4.93
N LEU A 353 9.12 22.28 5.47
CA LEU A 353 10.55 22.63 5.35
C LEU A 353 11.18 22.15 4.02
N PHE A 354 10.52 21.25 3.28
CA PHE A 354 11.00 20.84 1.95
C PHE A 354 10.59 21.84 0.84
N GLN A 355 9.76 22.84 1.17
CA GLN A 355 9.29 23.87 0.24
C GLN A 355 10.10 25.17 0.32
N THR A 356 11.06 25.28 1.26
CA THR A 356 11.90 26.48 1.43
C THR A 356 13.18 26.40 0.60
N THR A 357 13.41 27.39 -0.26
CA THR A 357 14.56 27.49 -1.18
C THR A 357 15.90 27.77 -0.50
N ARG A 358 15.93 28.08 0.80
CA ARG A 358 17.15 28.19 1.61
C ARG A 358 16.96 27.40 2.89
N ILE A 359 17.88 26.48 3.16
CA ILE A 359 17.88 25.60 4.34
C ILE A 359 19.01 26.06 5.24
N THR A 360 18.70 26.50 6.45
CA THR A 360 19.73 26.89 7.44
C THR A 360 20.34 25.65 8.10
N GLN A 361 21.47 25.81 8.79
CA GLN A 361 22.07 24.73 9.57
C GLN A 361 21.13 24.20 10.67
N GLU A 362 20.29 25.07 11.26
CA GLU A 362 19.25 24.66 12.22
C GLU A 362 18.15 23.83 11.56
N ASP A 363 17.74 24.19 10.34
CA ASP A 363 16.76 23.43 9.57
C ASP A 363 17.31 22.04 9.22
N LEU A 364 18.56 21.99 8.74
CA LEU A 364 19.25 20.74 8.42
C LEU A 364 19.37 19.83 9.65
N GLN A 365 19.72 20.38 10.83
CA GLN A 365 19.77 19.64 12.08
C GLN A 365 18.38 19.11 12.49
N TYR A 366 17.34 19.93 12.39
CA TYR A 366 15.96 19.54 12.72
C TYR A 366 15.45 18.42 11.79
N LEU A 367 15.71 18.56 10.48
CA LEU A 367 15.35 17.58 9.45
C LEU A 367 16.09 16.25 9.64
N THR A 368 17.40 16.32 9.89
CA THR A 368 18.23 15.15 10.19
C THR A 368 17.78 14.42 11.45
N ASN A 369 17.45 15.16 12.52
CA ASN A 369 16.91 14.58 13.75
C ASN A 369 15.55 13.89 13.51
N ALA A 370 14.67 14.51 12.71
CA ALA A 370 13.39 13.90 12.35
C ALA A 370 13.59 12.58 11.58
N ALA A 371 14.36 12.58 10.49
CA ALA A 371 14.67 11.39 9.71
C ALA A 371 15.34 10.28 10.54
N THR A 372 16.27 10.64 11.42
CA THR A 372 16.95 9.70 12.32
C THR A 372 15.96 9.04 13.29
N THR A 373 15.06 9.80 13.91
CA THR A 373 14.03 9.19 14.76
C THR A 373 13.02 8.36 13.97
N GLN A 374 12.61 8.79 12.77
CA GLN A 374 11.70 8.02 11.92
C GLN A 374 12.30 6.64 11.57
N THR A 375 13.59 6.60 11.24
CA THR A 375 14.35 5.37 10.97
C THR A 375 14.43 4.49 12.22
N ARG A 376 14.85 5.05 13.36
CA ARG A 376 14.93 4.33 14.65
C ARG A 376 13.61 3.70 15.09
N LEU A 377 12.47 4.34 14.82
CA LEU A 377 11.15 3.79 15.14
C LEU A 377 10.84 2.52 14.35
N LEU A 378 11.35 2.39 13.12
CA LEU A 378 11.23 1.18 12.29
C LEU A 378 12.27 0.12 12.67
N GLU A 379 13.50 0.51 13.00
CA GLU A 379 14.53 -0.40 13.55
C GLU A 379 14.05 -1.06 14.85
N ASN A 380 13.44 -0.28 15.76
CA ASN A 380 12.84 -0.79 16.99
C ASN A 380 11.67 -1.75 16.73
N TRP A 381 10.87 -1.51 15.70
CA TRP A 381 9.81 -2.44 15.30
C TRP A 381 10.40 -3.73 14.71
N ARG A 382 11.49 -3.64 13.92
CA ARG A 382 12.16 -4.81 13.35
C ARG A 382 12.82 -5.68 14.42
N SER A 383 13.43 -5.09 15.44
CA SER A 383 14.14 -5.83 16.51
C SER A 383 13.21 -6.66 17.42
N VAL A 384 11.91 -6.36 17.46
CA VAL A 384 10.93 -7.14 18.22
C VAL A 384 10.20 -8.23 17.42
N LEU A 385 10.54 -8.41 16.14
CA LEU A 385 9.98 -9.50 15.33
C LEU A 385 10.38 -10.89 15.89
N PRO A 386 9.50 -11.91 15.78
CA PRO A 386 9.87 -13.29 16.04
C PRO A 386 11.03 -13.75 15.13
N SER A 387 11.88 -14.67 15.59
CA SER A 387 13.06 -15.17 14.84
C SER A 387 12.74 -15.74 13.46
N ARG A 388 11.54 -16.28 13.28
CA ARG A 388 10.98 -16.76 12.01
C ARG A 388 10.65 -15.63 11.00
N LEU A 389 10.66 -14.36 11.42
CA LEU A 389 10.37 -13.17 10.61
C LEU A 389 11.53 -12.15 10.58
N THR A 390 12.63 -12.38 11.30
CA THR A 390 13.79 -11.47 11.34
C THR A 390 14.69 -11.63 10.12
N TRP A 391 15.46 -10.58 9.81
CA TRP A 391 16.49 -10.56 8.77
C TRP A 391 17.51 -9.47 9.04
N GLU A 392 18.69 -9.59 8.44
CA GLU A 392 19.76 -8.59 8.45
C GLU A 392 19.87 -7.84 7.11
N ASP A 393 20.40 -6.61 7.11
CA ASP A 393 20.47 -5.80 5.87
C ASP A 393 21.55 -6.24 4.87
N GLY A 394 22.41 -7.19 5.25
CA GLY A 394 23.49 -7.73 4.41
C GLY A 394 23.26 -9.16 3.87
N GLU A 395 22.13 -9.80 4.20
CA GLU A 395 21.83 -11.15 3.70
C GLU A 395 21.19 -11.09 2.30
N PRO A 396 21.34 -12.14 1.46
CA PRO A 396 20.72 -12.16 0.13
C PRO A 396 19.18 -12.15 0.21
N PRO A 397 18.48 -11.79 -0.88
CA PRO A 397 17.02 -11.82 -0.94
C PRO A 397 16.44 -13.17 -0.48
N SER A 398 15.31 -13.12 0.22
CA SER A 398 14.67 -14.33 0.73
C SER A 398 14.13 -15.19 -0.42
N THR A 399 14.19 -16.51 -0.27
CA THR A 399 13.54 -17.45 -1.19
C THR A 399 12.06 -17.67 -0.88
N ASP A 400 11.61 -17.28 0.32
CA ASP A 400 10.22 -17.35 0.76
C ASP A 400 9.44 -16.08 0.32
N PRO A 401 8.36 -16.21 -0.48
CA PRO A 401 7.56 -15.07 -0.93
C PRO A 401 6.94 -14.27 0.22
N LEU A 402 6.60 -14.92 1.34
CA LEU A 402 6.04 -14.25 2.52
C LEU A 402 7.07 -13.33 3.17
N ILE A 403 8.26 -13.86 3.46
CA ILE A 403 9.35 -13.10 4.09
C ILE A 403 9.83 -11.98 3.16
N ALA A 404 9.96 -12.26 1.87
CA ALA A 404 10.26 -11.23 0.87
C ALA A 404 9.20 -10.11 0.85
N SER A 405 7.90 -10.45 0.91
CA SER A 405 6.83 -9.44 0.94
C SER A 405 6.86 -8.55 2.19
N LEU A 406 7.32 -9.08 3.32
CA LEU A 406 7.51 -8.32 4.55
C LEU A 406 8.71 -7.37 4.45
N ARG A 407 9.83 -7.86 3.91
CA ARG A 407 11.02 -7.03 3.61
C ARG A 407 10.69 -5.91 2.62
N ALA A 408 9.91 -6.22 1.58
CA ALA A 408 9.47 -5.25 0.59
C ALA A 408 8.64 -4.14 1.24
N GLU A 409 7.70 -4.48 2.12
CA GLU A 409 6.91 -3.50 2.87
C GLU A 409 7.80 -2.58 3.74
N TYR A 410 8.81 -3.15 4.39
CA TYR A 410 9.76 -2.42 5.23
C TYR A 410 10.65 -1.46 4.43
N TYR A 411 11.34 -1.95 3.39
CA TYR A 411 12.25 -1.11 2.60
C TYR A 411 11.49 -0.07 1.77
N ASN A 412 10.35 -0.42 1.16
CA ASN A 412 9.44 0.54 0.50
C ASN A 412 8.88 1.57 1.50
N GLY A 413 8.66 1.17 2.75
CA GLY A 413 8.29 2.06 3.84
C GLY A 413 9.38 3.10 4.14
N LEU A 414 10.64 2.65 4.29
CA LEU A 414 11.81 3.50 4.50
C LEU A 414 12.06 4.44 3.33
N THR A 415 12.08 3.94 2.09
CA THR A 415 12.31 4.79 0.91
C THR A 415 11.24 5.86 0.77
N LYS A 416 9.95 5.54 1.01
CA LYS A 416 8.85 6.52 1.00
C LYS A 416 8.91 7.53 2.14
N LEU A 417 9.37 7.14 3.33
CA LEU A 417 9.56 8.09 4.45
C LEU A 417 10.74 9.02 4.22
N LEU A 418 11.84 8.52 3.65
CA LEU A 418 13.08 9.25 3.48
C LEU A 418 13.17 10.03 2.15
N ARG A 419 12.37 9.69 1.12
CA ARG A 419 12.33 10.37 -0.20
C ARG A 419 12.20 11.90 -0.13
N PRO A 420 11.37 12.53 0.72
CA PRO A 420 11.29 13.99 0.82
C PRO A 420 12.61 14.66 1.22
N TYR A 421 13.45 13.97 2.00
CA TYR A 421 14.74 14.49 2.43
C TYR A 421 15.77 14.53 1.29
N LEU A 422 15.56 13.79 0.20
CA LEU A 422 16.46 13.83 -0.95
C LEU A 422 16.39 15.16 -1.73
N GLY A 423 15.26 15.87 -1.69
CA GLY A 423 15.14 17.20 -2.30
C GLY A 423 16.15 18.22 -1.73
N ILE A 424 16.55 18.02 -0.46
CA ILE A 424 17.54 18.83 0.24
C ILE A 424 18.94 18.70 -0.41
N VAL A 425 19.25 17.55 -1.03
CA VAL A 425 20.57 17.29 -1.65
C VAL A 425 20.90 18.34 -2.72
N ARG A 426 19.91 18.83 -3.47
CA ARG A 426 20.11 19.89 -4.49
C ARG A 426 20.46 21.26 -3.89
N ASN A 427 20.10 21.49 -2.63
CA ASN A 427 20.27 22.77 -1.94
C ASN A 427 21.46 22.78 -0.95
N CYS A 428 22.21 21.67 -0.86
CA CYS A 428 23.39 21.58 -0.01
C CYS A 428 24.66 21.91 -0.82
N ASP A 429 25.21 23.12 -0.61
CA ASP A 429 26.56 23.45 -1.03
C ASP A 429 27.56 22.47 -0.38
N THR A 430 28.12 21.60 -1.22
CA THR A 430 29.10 20.56 -0.87
C THR A 430 30.52 21.00 -1.19
N THR A 431 30.74 22.32 -1.34
CA THR A 431 31.97 22.96 -1.85
C THR A 431 33.19 22.87 -0.93
N ALA A 432 33.06 22.26 0.26
CA ALA A 432 34.16 22.04 1.20
C ALA A 432 34.09 20.62 1.82
N LEU A 433 34.58 19.61 1.08
CA LEU A 433 34.62 18.22 1.54
C LEU A 433 35.42 18.04 2.84
N ASP A 434 36.48 18.83 3.05
CA ASP A 434 37.47 18.59 4.11
C ASP A 434 36.97 18.84 5.56
N LYS A 435 35.82 19.51 5.75
CA LYS A 435 35.24 19.81 7.07
C LYS A 435 33.71 19.78 7.09
N LEU A 436 33.13 18.60 6.88
CA LEU A 436 31.69 18.38 7.07
C LEU A 436 31.26 18.63 8.52
N SER A 437 30.25 19.47 8.72
CA SER A 437 29.60 19.69 10.02
C SER A 437 28.84 18.43 10.49
N VAL A 438 28.60 18.31 11.79
CA VAL A 438 27.79 17.23 12.39
C VAL A 438 26.41 17.13 11.72
N CYS A 439 25.81 18.27 11.37
CA CYS A 439 24.54 18.34 10.66
C CYS A 439 24.61 17.71 9.26
N GLN A 440 25.66 18.01 8.49
CA GLN A 440 25.89 17.44 7.17
C GLN A 440 26.23 15.94 7.24
N GLN A 441 27.05 15.50 8.20
CA GLN A 441 27.35 14.08 8.42
C GLN A 441 26.08 13.27 8.71
N GLY A 442 25.21 13.79 9.59
CA GLY A 442 23.92 13.15 9.87
C GLY A 442 22.99 13.11 8.65
N PHE A 443 22.97 14.18 7.83
CA PHE A 443 22.20 14.19 6.58
C PHE A 443 22.74 13.19 5.54
N ILE A 444 24.05 13.07 5.40
CA ILE A 444 24.69 12.04 4.55
C ILE A 444 24.27 10.63 5.00
N LYS A 445 24.19 10.38 6.32
CA LYS A 445 23.66 9.11 6.84
C LYS A 445 22.20 8.87 6.42
N VAL A 446 21.34 9.90 6.39
CA VAL A 446 19.96 9.77 5.91
C VAL A 446 19.90 9.38 4.43
N VAL A 447 20.74 9.99 3.59
CA VAL A 447 20.83 9.65 2.15
C VAL A 447 21.39 8.23 1.97
N LEU A 448 22.42 7.86 2.73
CA LEU A 448 22.98 6.50 2.76
C LEU A 448 21.92 5.45 3.09
N THR A 449 21.15 5.65 4.16
CA THR A 449 20.03 4.76 4.54
C THR A 449 18.96 4.68 3.46
N TRP A 450 18.65 5.79 2.77
CA TRP A 450 17.73 5.75 1.62
C TRP A 450 18.30 4.91 0.47
N VAL A 451 19.56 5.11 0.08
CA VAL A 451 20.21 4.36 -1.02
C VAL A 451 20.26 2.85 -0.71
N GLN A 452 20.66 2.48 0.51
CA GLN A 452 20.67 1.08 0.94
C GLN A 452 19.26 0.48 0.91
N SER A 453 18.26 1.18 1.47
CA SER A 453 16.86 0.73 1.43
C SER A 453 16.31 0.61 0.01
N ALA A 454 16.68 1.53 -0.88
CA ALA A 454 16.28 1.52 -2.29
C ALA A 454 16.84 0.30 -3.04
N LEU A 455 18.14 0.03 -2.88
CA LEU A 455 18.79 -1.14 -3.48
C LEU A 455 18.20 -2.44 -2.93
N SER A 456 18.02 -2.56 -1.61
CA SER A 456 17.38 -3.73 -0.98
C SER A 456 15.93 -3.94 -1.45
N ASN A 457 15.16 -2.87 -1.67
CA ASN A 457 13.81 -2.94 -2.21
C ASN A 457 13.78 -3.42 -3.68
N LEU A 458 14.75 -3.00 -4.50
CA LEU A 458 14.83 -3.39 -5.92
C LEU A 458 15.11 -4.89 -6.13
N ILE A 459 15.82 -5.53 -5.20
CA ILE A 459 16.22 -6.95 -5.28
C ILE A 459 15.33 -7.91 -4.45
N VAL A 460 14.37 -7.39 -3.70
CA VAL A 460 13.70 -8.14 -2.62
C VAL A 460 12.96 -9.41 -3.08
N TYR A 461 12.56 -9.46 -4.36
CA TYR A 461 11.86 -10.59 -4.98
C TYR A 461 12.74 -11.42 -5.94
N ASP A 462 14.07 -11.25 -5.91
CA ASP A 462 14.96 -11.85 -6.93
C ASP A 462 15.21 -13.36 -6.74
N ARG A 463 14.84 -13.93 -5.61
CA ARG A 463 15.14 -15.33 -5.27
C ARG A 463 13.91 -16.18 -4.95
N ILE A 464 12.69 -15.72 -5.22
CA ILE A 464 11.47 -16.44 -4.82
C ILE A 464 11.43 -17.83 -5.46
N GLY A 465 11.34 -18.87 -4.64
CA GLY A 465 11.39 -20.27 -5.09
C GLY A 465 12.77 -20.75 -5.60
N ALA A 466 13.84 -19.95 -5.47
CA ALA A 466 15.20 -20.43 -5.68
C ALA A 466 15.63 -21.39 -4.55
N ASP A 467 16.72 -22.13 -4.76
CA ASP A 467 17.31 -22.94 -3.69
C ASP A 467 17.86 -22.00 -2.61
N PRO A 468 17.52 -22.17 -1.31
CA PRO A 468 18.06 -21.35 -0.23
C PRO A 468 19.58 -21.21 -0.27
N ASN A 469 20.29 -22.28 -0.64
CA ASN A 469 21.75 -22.38 -0.67
C ASN A 469 22.37 -21.93 -2.01
N SER A 470 21.57 -21.51 -3.00
CA SER A 470 22.13 -20.98 -4.24
C SER A 470 22.91 -19.70 -3.98
N GLU A 471 24.01 -19.49 -4.69
CA GLU A 471 24.62 -18.16 -4.75
C GLU A 471 23.63 -17.16 -5.39
N TYR A 472 23.80 -15.88 -5.05
CA TYR A 472 23.00 -14.78 -5.56
C TYR A 472 23.88 -13.80 -6.32
N GLU A 473 23.69 -13.73 -7.63
CA GLU A 473 24.28 -12.69 -8.48
C GLU A 473 23.48 -11.39 -8.30
N ALA A 474 24.14 -10.35 -7.78
CA ALA A 474 23.49 -9.11 -7.38
C ALA A 474 22.70 -8.47 -8.54
N TYR A 475 21.47 -8.04 -8.25
CA TYR A 475 20.53 -7.42 -9.20
C TYR A 475 20.04 -8.33 -10.32
N ARG A 476 20.36 -9.63 -10.30
CA ARG A 476 19.87 -10.62 -11.28
C ARG A 476 18.75 -11.48 -10.69
N SER A 477 17.58 -11.42 -11.32
CA SER A 477 16.44 -12.25 -10.89
C SER A 477 16.69 -13.72 -11.22
N THR A 478 16.62 -14.56 -10.18
CA THR A 478 16.63 -16.03 -10.22
C THR A 478 15.28 -16.62 -9.76
N SER A 479 14.26 -15.76 -9.59
CA SER A 479 12.93 -16.14 -9.17
C SER A 479 12.31 -17.19 -10.10
N LYS A 480 11.77 -18.26 -9.52
CA LYS A 480 11.10 -19.36 -10.23
C LYS A 480 9.57 -19.29 -10.14
N ILE A 481 9.03 -18.37 -9.33
CA ILE A 481 7.60 -18.29 -9.02
C ILE A 481 7.15 -16.82 -9.07
N PRO A 482 6.06 -16.48 -9.79
CA PRO A 482 5.52 -15.13 -9.79
C PRO A 482 4.92 -14.76 -8.43
N VAL A 483 5.33 -13.63 -7.86
CA VAL A 483 4.69 -13.08 -6.66
C VAL A 483 3.42 -12.32 -7.06
N MET A 484 2.29 -12.72 -6.51
CA MET A 484 1.01 -12.03 -6.69
C MET A 484 0.97 -10.72 -5.91
N LEU A 485 1.57 -9.66 -6.46
CA LEU A 485 1.56 -8.32 -5.88
C LEU A 485 0.15 -7.71 -5.92
N ALA A 486 -0.23 -6.92 -4.91
CA ALA A 486 -1.53 -6.25 -4.90
C ALA A 486 -1.71 -5.28 -6.08
N SER A 487 -0.64 -4.57 -6.47
CA SER A 487 -0.64 -3.64 -7.60
C SER A 487 0.70 -3.70 -8.35
N PRO A 488 0.89 -4.65 -9.28
CA PRO A 488 2.16 -4.84 -9.97
C PRO A 488 2.56 -3.61 -10.81
N ILE A 489 1.58 -2.87 -11.34
CA ILE A 489 1.86 -1.64 -12.11
C ILE A 489 2.54 -0.58 -11.24
N ASN A 490 1.99 -0.31 -10.05
CA ASN A 490 2.57 0.68 -9.14
C ASN A 490 3.92 0.23 -8.58
N THR A 491 4.16 -1.08 -8.41
CA THR A 491 5.48 -1.60 -8.03
C THR A 491 6.51 -1.34 -9.12
N LEU A 492 6.26 -1.75 -10.37
CA LEU A 492 7.22 -1.57 -11.46
C LEU A 492 7.47 -0.08 -11.79
N HIS A 493 6.44 0.77 -11.71
CA HIS A 493 6.63 2.22 -11.84
C HIS A 493 7.51 2.80 -10.73
N ALA A 494 7.31 2.37 -9.48
CA ALA A 494 8.15 2.77 -8.36
C ALA A 494 9.60 2.25 -8.47
N GLU A 495 9.83 1.07 -9.06
CA GLU A 495 11.17 0.58 -9.40
C GLU A 495 11.87 1.52 -10.39
N PHE A 496 11.16 1.95 -11.46
CA PHE A 496 11.62 2.94 -12.42
C PHE A 496 11.98 4.29 -11.75
N GLU A 497 11.08 4.86 -10.95
CA GLU A 497 11.37 6.10 -10.21
C GLU A 497 12.61 5.95 -9.31
N THR A 498 12.77 4.79 -8.67
CA THR A 498 13.88 4.51 -7.76
C THR A 498 15.21 4.49 -8.51
N VAL A 499 15.29 3.86 -9.69
CA VAL A 499 16.49 3.87 -10.53
C VAL A 499 16.84 5.29 -10.99
N LEU A 500 15.85 6.11 -11.36
CA LEU A 500 16.10 7.52 -11.72
C LEU A 500 16.67 8.34 -10.55
N ILE A 501 16.16 8.14 -9.34
CA ILE A 501 16.66 8.84 -8.15
C ILE A 501 18.08 8.35 -7.78
N LEU A 502 18.38 7.05 -7.90
CA LEU A 502 19.73 6.52 -7.71
C LEU A 502 20.73 7.11 -8.71
N GLN A 503 20.35 7.23 -9.99
CA GLN A 503 21.15 7.87 -11.03
C GLN A 503 21.40 9.37 -10.73
N ALA A 504 20.38 10.08 -10.24
CA ALA A 504 20.50 11.49 -9.84
C ALA A 504 21.43 11.67 -8.62
N ILE A 505 21.38 10.77 -7.64
CA ILE A 505 22.30 10.76 -6.49
C ILE A 505 23.74 10.53 -6.97
N HIS A 506 24.00 9.48 -7.78
CA HIS A 506 25.32 9.16 -8.34
C HIS A 506 25.91 10.32 -9.17
N SER A 507 25.05 11.05 -9.88
CA SER A 507 25.46 12.23 -10.68
C SER A 507 25.67 13.51 -9.86
N SER A 508 25.43 13.48 -8.54
CA SER A 508 25.52 14.65 -7.65
C SER A 508 26.80 14.65 -6.81
N ALA A 509 27.20 15.84 -6.35
CA ALA A 509 28.41 16.00 -5.54
C ALA A 509 28.39 15.23 -4.20
N ILE A 510 27.22 14.86 -3.67
CA ILE A 510 27.13 14.05 -2.43
C ILE A 510 27.63 12.61 -2.64
N TYR A 511 27.62 12.10 -3.89
CA TYR A 511 28.07 10.74 -4.18
C TYR A 511 29.55 10.52 -3.88
N MET A 512 30.39 11.55 -4.01
CA MET A 512 31.81 11.51 -3.59
C MET A 512 31.99 11.13 -2.11
N LEU A 513 30.97 11.35 -1.27
CA LEU A 513 30.95 11.02 0.16
C LEU A 513 30.23 9.69 0.46
N LEU A 514 29.63 9.07 -0.55
CA LEU A 514 28.86 7.81 -0.47
C LEU A 514 29.52 6.65 -1.23
N ALA A 515 30.45 6.93 -2.15
CA ALA A 515 31.06 5.93 -3.04
C ALA A 515 31.75 4.77 -2.29
N GLU A 516 32.43 5.05 -1.17
CA GLU A 516 33.05 4.00 -0.33
C GLU A 516 32.07 3.31 0.63
N LEU A 517 30.87 3.87 0.81
CA LEU A 517 29.87 3.41 1.79
C LEU A 517 28.68 2.69 1.14
N THR A 518 28.63 2.63 -0.19
CA THR A 518 27.53 2.04 -0.95
C THR A 518 28.05 1.14 -2.08
N PRO A 519 27.32 0.07 -2.45
CA PRO A 519 27.61 -0.68 -3.67
C PRO A 519 27.10 0.04 -4.93
N LEU A 520 26.66 1.29 -4.83
CA LEU A 520 26.11 2.06 -5.94
C LEU A 520 27.25 2.53 -6.85
N SER A 521 27.52 1.80 -7.92
CA SER A 521 28.50 2.16 -8.96
C SER A 521 27.83 2.36 -10.32
N GLU A 522 28.57 2.89 -11.28
CA GLU A 522 28.16 2.98 -12.69
C GLU A 522 27.75 1.60 -13.26
N THR A 523 28.51 0.54 -12.94
CA THR A 523 28.18 -0.84 -13.37
C THR A 523 26.87 -1.36 -12.76
N VAL A 524 26.56 -0.99 -11.52
CA VAL A 524 25.29 -1.35 -10.86
C VAL A 524 24.13 -0.54 -11.46
N LEU A 525 24.34 0.74 -11.77
CA LEU A 525 23.34 1.58 -12.44
C LEU A 525 22.99 1.08 -13.85
N ASP A 526 23.99 0.69 -14.64
CA ASP A 526 23.77 0.04 -15.95
C ASP A 526 22.97 -1.28 -15.79
N THR A 527 23.34 -2.11 -14.82
CA THR A 527 22.65 -3.38 -14.55
C THR A 527 21.19 -3.15 -14.15
N LEU A 528 20.94 -2.19 -13.26
CA LEU A 528 19.59 -1.76 -12.85
C LEU A 528 18.79 -1.18 -14.02
N TYR A 529 19.41 -0.37 -14.88
CA TYR A 529 18.77 0.17 -16.08
C TYR A 529 18.26 -0.95 -16.99
N PHE A 530 19.12 -1.89 -17.38
CA PHE A 530 18.74 -2.98 -18.29
C PHE A 530 17.64 -3.86 -17.68
N ARG A 531 17.79 -4.22 -16.40
CA ARG A 531 16.78 -4.95 -15.61
C ARG A 531 15.42 -4.25 -15.60
N THR A 532 15.38 -2.93 -15.36
CA THR A 532 14.12 -2.16 -15.35
C THR A 532 13.49 -2.11 -16.75
N VAL A 533 14.29 -1.92 -17.81
CA VAL A 533 13.79 -1.98 -19.20
C VAL A 533 13.19 -3.35 -19.53
N GLU A 534 13.83 -4.44 -19.12
CA GLU A 534 13.33 -5.81 -19.31
C GLU A 534 12.01 -6.03 -18.58
N ARG A 535 11.93 -5.66 -17.29
CA ARG A 535 10.72 -5.85 -16.45
C ARG A 535 9.53 -5.03 -16.96
N LEU A 536 9.74 -3.76 -17.33
CA LEU A 536 8.69 -2.90 -17.91
C LEU A 536 8.25 -3.42 -19.28
N GLY A 537 9.19 -3.78 -20.16
CA GLY A 537 8.92 -4.28 -21.50
C GLY A 537 8.31 -5.68 -21.55
N GLY A 538 8.53 -6.49 -20.51
CA GLY A 538 7.97 -7.84 -20.36
C GLY A 538 6.54 -7.88 -19.83
N PHE A 539 6.06 -6.84 -19.14
CA PHE A 539 4.72 -6.83 -18.54
C PHE A 539 3.60 -6.94 -19.59
N ARG A 540 2.60 -7.78 -19.35
CA ARG A 540 1.42 -7.96 -20.22
C ARG A 540 0.12 -7.92 -19.39
N PRO A 541 -0.95 -7.29 -19.90
CA PRO A 541 -1.02 -6.50 -21.14
C PRO A 541 -0.22 -5.19 -21.05
N SER A 542 0.19 -4.64 -22.19
CA SER A 542 0.98 -3.40 -22.24
C SER A 542 0.25 -2.23 -21.59
N SER A 543 0.96 -1.48 -20.74
CA SER A 543 0.43 -0.30 -20.04
C SER A 543 1.00 0.97 -20.65
N GLN A 544 0.14 1.94 -20.96
CA GLN A 544 0.56 3.27 -21.44
C GLN A 544 1.50 4.00 -20.46
N LEU A 545 1.47 3.64 -19.17
CA LEU A 545 2.43 4.15 -18.19
C LEU A 545 3.84 3.64 -18.49
N PHE A 546 3.98 2.34 -18.75
CA PHE A 546 5.28 1.73 -19.04
C PHE A 546 5.83 2.13 -20.40
N ASP A 547 4.98 2.39 -21.39
CA ASP A 547 5.40 2.97 -22.66
C ASP A 547 6.06 4.35 -22.47
N ARG A 548 5.54 5.17 -21.54
CA ARG A 548 6.15 6.46 -21.14
C ARG A 548 7.42 6.26 -20.33
N ASP A 549 7.43 5.38 -19.35
CA ASP A 549 8.59 5.10 -18.50
C ASP A 549 9.78 4.60 -19.34
N LEU A 550 9.52 3.67 -20.27
CA LEU A 550 10.51 3.17 -21.24
C LEU A 550 11.03 4.25 -22.19
N GLU A 551 10.16 5.16 -22.64
CA GLU A 551 10.56 6.29 -23.48
C GLU A 551 11.46 7.28 -22.72
N ILE A 552 11.16 7.54 -21.44
CA ILE A 552 12.01 8.35 -20.55
C ILE A 552 13.38 7.67 -20.37
N LEU A 553 13.41 6.37 -20.06
CA LEU A 553 14.67 5.61 -19.94
C LEU A 553 15.53 5.68 -21.22
N ARG A 554 14.91 5.50 -22.39
CA ARG A 554 15.63 5.62 -23.68
C ARG A 554 16.24 7.00 -23.88
N ARG A 555 15.47 8.07 -23.66
CA ARG A 555 15.93 9.46 -23.83
C ARG A 555 17.10 9.79 -22.91
N LEU A 556 16.99 9.41 -21.64
CA LEU A 556 18.04 9.62 -20.64
C LEU A 556 19.33 8.86 -20.98
N ARG A 557 19.25 7.71 -21.65
CA ARG A 557 20.46 7.02 -22.14
C ARG A 557 21.10 7.70 -23.36
N THR A 558 20.31 8.41 -24.18
CA THR A 558 20.81 9.11 -25.37
C THR A 558 21.31 10.53 -25.12
N GLN A 559 20.96 11.15 -23.98
CA GLN A 559 21.45 12.47 -23.60
C GLN A 559 22.49 12.35 -22.48
N GLU A 560 23.73 12.76 -22.74
CA GLU A 560 24.81 12.87 -21.73
C GLU A 560 24.58 14.00 -20.71
N ASP A 561 23.35 14.50 -20.58
CA ASP A 561 23.04 15.78 -19.96
C ASP A 561 22.79 15.63 -18.45
N LYS A 562 23.88 15.62 -17.68
CA LYS A 562 23.88 15.47 -16.20
C LYS A 562 22.93 16.44 -15.48
N VAL A 563 22.61 17.58 -16.08
CA VAL A 563 21.67 18.58 -15.53
C VAL A 563 20.24 18.03 -15.51
N ALA A 564 19.80 17.36 -16.58
CA ALA A 564 18.45 16.81 -16.71
C ALA A 564 18.14 15.74 -15.66
N PHE A 565 19.15 14.93 -15.27
CA PHE A 565 19.00 13.92 -14.20
C PHE A 565 18.69 14.53 -12.85
N LEU A 566 19.33 15.65 -12.49
CA LEU A 566 19.07 16.35 -11.24
C LEU A 566 17.68 17.00 -11.24
N ASP A 567 17.23 17.56 -12.37
CA ASP A 567 15.89 18.14 -12.49
C ASP A 567 14.79 17.08 -12.42
N LEU A 568 14.92 16.00 -13.18
CA LEU A 568 13.95 14.91 -13.16
C LEU A 568 13.94 14.18 -11.80
N GLY A 569 15.11 13.89 -11.23
CA GLY A 569 15.23 13.31 -9.88
C GLY A 569 14.69 14.26 -8.80
N GLY A 570 14.83 15.58 -8.97
CA GLY A 570 14.25 16.58 -8.10
C GLY A 570 12.71 16.61 -8.16
N VAL A 571 12.14 16.58 -9.37
CA VAL A 571 10.69 16.50 -9.58
C VAL A 571 10.12 15.22 -8.96
N LEU A 572 10.78 14.08 -9.19
CA LEU A 572 10.38 12.79 -8.62
C LEU A 572 10.61 12.72 -7.09
N ALA A 573 11.58 13.44 -6.52
CA ALA A 573 11.73 13.56 -5.07
C ALA A 573 10.59 14.37 -4.39
N GLY A 574 9.65 14.92 -5.17
CA GLY A 574 8.48 15.66 -4.70
C GLY A 574 8.56 17.18 -4.89
N MET A 575 9.50 17.68 -5.70
CA MET A 575 9.66 19.12 -5.95
C MET A 575 8.96 19.52 -7.25
N GLY A 576 7.74 20.04 -7.14
CA GLY A 576 7.14 20.77 -8.25
C GLY A 576 8.03 21.96 -8.63
N ILE A 577 8.47 21.99 -9.89
CA ILE A 577 8.97 23.22 -10.52
C ILE A 577 7.76 24.17 -10.66
N PRO A 578 7.92 25.48 -10.40
CA PRO A 578 6.82 26.47 -10.35
C PRO A 578 5.97 26.57 -11.62
#